data_AF-A0A8S0FYH5-F1
#
_entry.id   AF-A0A8S0FYH5-F1
#
_cell.length_a   1.000
_cell.length_b   1.000
_cell.length_c   1.000
_cell.angle_alpha   90.00
_cell.angle_beta   90.00
_cell.angle_gamma   90.00
#
_symmetry.space_group_name_H-M   'P 1'
#
loop_
_entity.id
_entity.type
_entity.pdbx_description
1 polymer ?
#
loop_
_entity_poly.entity_id
_entity_poly.type
_entity_poly.pdbx_seq_one_letter_code
_entity_poly.pdbx_strand_id
1 'polypeptide(L)'
;MMPEKVDNVQQTLDALRSVVDLTDDDIAAFRKERARSHRFTSIPVKTNLTEVQVARFAVNQYRFPGVEVKGYKRRYYPYGSALTHVIGYVSKINDKDVERLNNDGKLANYAATHDIGKLGIERYYEDVLHGQTGYEEVEVNNRGRVIRQLKEVPPQADRTRYLPDAGSQTPAIY
;
A
#
# COMPACT_ATOMS: atom_id res chain seq x y z
N MET A 1 -1.07 1.23 10.27
CA MET A 1 -1.01 0.81 11.66
C MET A 1 -2.25 0.01 11.84
N MET A 2 -2.18 -1.12 12.52
CA MET A 2 -3.38 -1.80 12.96
C MET A 2 -3.61 -1.39 14.42
N PRO A 3 -4.55 -0.47 14.72
CA PRO A 3 -4.64 0.14 16.06
C PRO A 3 -4.87 -0.89 17.17
N GLU A 4 -5.49 -2.02 16.85
CA GLU A 4 -5.72 -3.14 17.77
C GLU A 4 -4.45 -3.89 18.16
N LYS A 5 -3.38 -3.79 17.36
CA LYS A 5 -2.06 -4.42 17.63
C LYS A 5 -1.10 -3.50 18.38
N VAL A 6 -1.50 -2.25 18.62
CA VAL A 6 -0.70 -1.20 19.27
C VAL A 6 -1.23 -0.97 20.68
N ASP A 7 -0.35 -1.12 21.68
CA ASP A 7 -0.75 -1.05 23.09
C ASP A 7 -1.25 0.36 23.49
N ASN A 8 -0.55 1.42 23.06
CA ASN A 8 -1.00 2.80 23.25
C ASN A 8 -0.84 3.62 21.96
N VAL A 9 -1.96 3.81 21.26
CA VAL A 9 -2.00 4.51 19.98
C VAL A 9 -1.55 5.97 20.10
N GLN A 10 -2.01 6.71 21.12
CA GLN A 10 -1.69 8.14 21.23
C GLN A 10 -0.20 8.35 21.52
N GLN A 11 0.35 7.59 22.47
CA GLN A 11 1.78 7.61 22.77
C GLN A 11 2.64 7.24 21.56
N THR A 12 2.18 6.27 20.76
CA THR A 12 2.85 5.86 19.52
C THR A 12 2.88 7.00 18.50
N LEU A 13 1.74 7.66 18.26
CA LEU A 13 1.65 8.79 17.34
C LEU A 13 2.55 9.96 17.78
N ASP A 14 2.54 10.29 19.07
CA ASP A 14 3.36 11.38 19.60
C ASP A 14 4.87 11.08 19.51
N ALA A 15 5.27 9.83 19.77
CA ALA A 15 6.66 9.42 19.61
C ALA A 15 7.11 9.41 18.13
N LEU A 16 6.22 9.07 17.19
CA LEU A 16 6.51 9.08 15.75
C LEU A 16 6.78 10.50 15.21
N ARG A 17 6.30 11.56 15.87
CA ARG A 17 6.64 12.95 15.52
C ARG A 17 8.14 13.18 15.42
N SER A 18 8.89 12.65 16.38
CA SER A 18 10.35 12.79 16.45
C SER A 18 11.13 11.92 15.46
N VAL A 19 10.50 10.86 14.95
CA VAL A 19 11.19 9.84 14.14
C VAL A 19 10.96 10.09 12.65
N VAL A 20 9.74 10.43 12.27
CA VAL A 20 9.32 10.55 10.86
C VAL A 20 8.68 11.89 10.53
N ASP A 21 8.90 12.89 11.39
CA ASP A 21 8.35 14.24 11.24
C ASP A 21 6.83 14.19 11.06
N LEU A 22 6.15 13.42 11.92
CA LEU A 22 4.70 13.28 11.92
C LEU A 22 4.05 14.60 12.33
N THR A 23 3.13 15.11 11.50
CA THR A 23 2.45 16.39 11.70
C THR A 23 1.06 16.20 12.30
N ASP A 24 0.45 17.31 12.75
CA ASP A 24 -0.95 17.29 13.22
C ASP A 24 -1.92 16.94 12.09
N ASP A 25 -1.63 17.37 10.87
CA ASP A 25 -2.42 17.03 9.68
C ASP A 25 -2.35 15.53 9.37
N ASP A 26 -1.18 14.91 9.50
CA ASP A 26 -1.02 13.46 9.35
C ASP A 26 -1.89 12.71 10.38
N ILE A 27 -1.88 13.16 11.64
CA ILE A 27 -2.67 12.55 12.72
C ILE A 27 -4.17 12.74 12.49
N ALA A 28 -4.59 13.92 12.01
CA ALA A 28 -5.97 14.19 11.68
C ALA A 28 -6.46 13.28 10.53
N ALA A 29 -5.64 13.12 9.48
CA ALA A 29 -5.90 12.21 8.37
C ALA A 29 -6.01 10.75 8.85
N PHE A 30 -5.05 10.30 9.67
CA PHE A 30 -5.08 8.96 10.27
C PHE A 30 -6.38 8.71 11.07
N ARG A 31 -6.80 9.66 11.92
CA ARG A 31 -8.04 9.53 12.72
C ARG A 31 -9.29 9.47 11.83
N LYS A 32 -9.34 10.29 10.78
CA LYS A 32 -10.42 10.28 9.79
C LYS A 32 -10.52 8.94 9.06
N GLU A 33 -9.38 8.40 8.62
CA GLU A 33 -9.34 7.11 7.93
C GLU A 33 -9.70 5.96 8.87
N ARG A 34 -9.25 6.01 10.13
CA ARG A 34 -9.61 5.04 11.17
C ARG A 34 -11.12 4.96 11.40
N ALA A 35 -11.82 6.10 11.41
CA ALA A 35 -13.27 6.14 11.61
C ALA A 35 -14.06 5.53 10.43
N ARG A 36 -13.47 5.53 9.23
CA ARG A 36 -14.08 4.99 8.00
C ARG A 36 -13.70 3.54 7.72
N SER A 37 -12.67 3.04 8.40
CA SER A 37 -12.15 1.70 8.21
C SER A 37 -12.86 0.68 9.10
N HIS A 38 -12.94 -0.56 8.64
CA HIS A 38 -13.44 -1.66 9.46
C HIS A 38 -12.42 -2.01 10.56
N ARG A 39 -12.88 -2.73 11.58
CA ARG A 39 -11.99 -3.28 12.63
C ARG A 39 -10.91 -4.14 12.00
N PHE A 40 -9.73 -4.14 12.60
CA PHE A 40 -8.57 -4.92 12.17
C PHE A 40 -8.00 -4.53 10.78
N THR A 41 -8.27 -3.30 10.32
CA THR A 41 -7.72 -2.76 9.09
C THR A 41 -6.39 -2.05 9.37
N SER A 42 -5.39 -2.26 8.51
CA SER A 42 -4.16 -1.47 8.57
C SER A 42 -4.36 -0.09 7.95
N ILE A 43 -4.26 0.96 8.77
CA ILE A 43 -4.55 2.35 8.39
C ILE A 43 -3.24 3.14 8.21
N PRO A 44 -2.99 3.82 7.08
CA PRO A 44 -1.77 4.59 6.90
C PRO A 44 -1.64 5.70 7.94
N VAL A 45 -0.47 5.82 8.57
CA VAL A 45 -0.14 6.88 9.54
C VAL A 45 0.56 8.06 8.85
N LYS A 46 1.54 7.77 7.99
CA LYS A 46 2.22 8.77 7.16
C LYS A 46 2.50 8.17 5.79
N THR A 47 2.25 8.93 4.73
CA THR A 47 2.51 8.50 3.35
C THR A 47 3.61 9.35 2.73
N ASN A 48 4.22 8.84 1.65
CA ASN A 48 5.28 9.54 0.89
C ASN A 48 6.49 9.89 1.78
N LEU A 49 6.97 8.94 2.58
CA LEU A 49 8.16 9.18 3.39
C LEU A 49 9.40 9.41 2.53
N THR A 50 10.30 10.25 3.01
CA THR A 50 11.63 10.36 2.43
C THR A 50 12.49 9.15 2.83
N GLU A 51 13.53 8.85 2.06
CA GLU A 51 14.50 7.79 2.40
C GLU A 51 15.09 8.00 3.81
N VAL A 52 15.35 9.25 4.18
CA VAL A 52 15.84 9.62 5.52
C VAL A 52 14.83 9.25 6.61
N GLN A 53 13.54 9.52 6.39
CA GLN A 53 12.50 9.17 7.36
C GLN A 53 12.29 7.65 7.45
N VAL A 54 12.38 6.94 6.33
CA VAL A 54 12.37 5.46 6.32
C VAL A 54 13.55 4.91 7.12
N ALA A 55 14.76 5.42 6.91
CA ALA A 55 15.95 5.00 7.64
C ALA A 55 15.82 5.29 9.15
N ARG A 56 15.36 6.49 9.53
CA ARG A 56 15.11 6.85 10.94
C ARG A 56 14.07 5.93 11.59
N PHE A 57 13.03 5.56 10.86
CA PHE A 57 12.04 4.60 11.36
C PHE A 57 12.62 3.20 11.50
N ALA A 58 13.36 2.71 10.51
CA ALA A 58 13.93 1.37 10.52
C ALA A 58 14.82 1.12 11.75
N VAL A 59 15.68 2.06 12.11
CA VAL A 59 16.54 1.93 13.31
C VAL A 59 15.75 2.02 14.63
N ASN A 60 14.55 2.63 14.61
CA ASN A 60 13.67 2.75 15.78
C ASN A 60 12.51 1.75 15.77
N GLN A 61 12.42 0.84 14.79
CA GLN A 61 11.25 -0.03 14.57
C GLN A 61 10.91 -0.88 15.81
N TYR A 62 11.92 -1.31 16.56
CA TYR A 62 11.76 -2.07 17.80
C TYR A 62 10.93 -1.33 18.88
N ARG A 63 10.88 0.01 18.83
CA ARG A 63 10.11 0.86 19.75
C ARG A 63 8.63 0.97 19.39
N PHE A 64 8.26 0.58 18.18
CA PHE A 64 6.92 0.79 17.61
C PHE A 64 6.25 -0.53 17.23
N PRO A 65 6.00 -1.44 18.18
CA PRO A 65 5.35 -2.70 17.87
C PRO A 65 3.92 -2.47 17.37
N GLY A 66 3.60 -3.02 16.19
CA GLY A 66 2.31 -2.83 15.51
C GLY A 66 2.27 -1.69 14.49
N VAL A 67 3.42 -1.02 14.29
CA VAL A 67 3.66 -0.06 13.21
C VAL A 67 4.64 -0.69 12.21
N GLU A 68 4.28 -0.65 10.93
CA GLU A 68 5.06 -1.25 9.85
C GLU A 68 5.42 -0.18 8.80
N VAL A 69 6.61 -0.29 8.20
CA VAL A 69 6.94 0.47 6.99
C VAL A 69 6.70 -0.40 5.77
N LYS A 70 5.95 0.12 4.79
CA LYS A 70 5.62 -0.58 3.55
C LYS A 70 5.93 0.28 2.34
N GLY A 71 6.63 -0.30 1.37
CA GLY A 71 6.85 0.31 0.07
C GLY A 71 5.72 -0.06 -0.89
N TYR A 72 5.07 0.95 -1.46
CA TYR A 72 4.08 0.74 -2.52
C TYR A 72 4.64 1.23 -3.84
N LYS A 73 4.53 0.42 -4.89
CA LYS A 73 4.81 0.88 -6.25
C LYS A 73 3.66 1.79 -6.68
N ARG A 74 3.97 3.00 -7.16
CA ARG A 74 3.01 3.88 -7.81
C ARG A 74 3.38 4.08 -9.26
N ARG A 75 2.36 4.16 -10.11
CA ARG A 75 2.49 4.50 -11.52
C ARG A 75 2.90 5.96 -11.67
N TYR A 76 3.83 6.24 -12.57
CA TYR A 76 4.31 7.58 -12.88
C TYR A 76 4.20 7.84 -14.38
N TYR A 77 3.48 8.91 -14.75
CA TYR A 77 3.21 9.28 -16.15
C TYR A 77 4.04 10.51 -16.54
N PRO A 78 5.28 10.36 -17.06
CA PRO A 78 6.20 11.48 -17.30
C PRO A 78 5.66 12.51 -18.31
N TYR A 79 4.84 12.07 -19.26
CA TYR A 79 4.28 12.92 -20.32
C TYR A 79 2.92 13.54 -19.98
N GLY A 80 2.41 13.30 -18.76
CA GLY A 80 1.21 13.94 -18.22
C GLY A 80 0.02 14.00 -19.19
N SER A 81 -0.44 15.23 -19.45
CA SER A 81 -1.65 15.52 -20.24
C SER A 81 -1.56 15.11 -21.71
N ALA A 82 -0.36 15.01 -22.27
CA ALA A 82 -0.17 14.68 -23.69
C ALA A 82 -0.71 13.30 -24.07
N LEU A 83 -0.70 12.35 -23.11
CA LEU A 83 -1.06 10.96 -23.35
C LEU A 83 -2.24 10.47 -22.51
N THR A 84 -2.90 11.34 -21.74
CA THR A 84 -3.93 10.93 -20.76
C THR A 84 -5.08 10.12 -21.36
N HIS A 85 -5.55 10.47 -22.57
CA HIS A 85 -6.68 9.76 -23.18
C HIS A 85 -6.27 8.39 -23.73
N VAL A 86 -5.04 8.26 -24.22
CA VAL A 86 -4.54 7.03 -24.88
C VAL A 86 -3.97 6.07 -23.85
N ILE A 87 -3.01 6.53 -23.03
CA ILE A 87 -2.42 5.71 -21.97
C ILE A 87 -3.46 5.47 -20.87
N GLY A 88 -4.19 6.50 -20.47
CA GLY A 88 -5.06 6.44 -19.31
C GLY A 88 -4.30 6.62 -18.00
N TYR A 89 -4.88 6.10 -16.92
CA TYR A 89 -4.31 6.16 -15.59
C TYR A 89 -4.84 5.00 -14.72
N VAL A 90 -4.06 4.63 -13.70
CA VAL A 90 -4.55 3.80 -12.58
C VAL A 90 -5.00 4.68 -11.41
N SER A 91 -5.99 4.21 -10.66
CA SER A 91 -6.33 4.82 -9.37
C SER A 91 -6.98 3.82 -8.44
N LYS A 92 -7.20 4.24 -7.18
CA LYS A 92 -7.79 3.41 -6.12
C LYS A 92 -9.02 2.65 -6.61
N ILE A 93 -9.04 1.35 -6.31
CA ILE A 93 -10.18 0.46 -6.55
C ILE A 93 -11.39 1.00 -5.77
N ASN A 94 -12.53 1.07 -6.44
CA ASN A 94 -13.81 1.39 -5.82
C ASN A 94 -14.77 0.19 -5.89
N ASP A 95 -15.94 0.30 -5.25
CA ASP A 95 -16.89 -0.80 -5.15
C ASP A 95 -17.35 -1.33 -6.52
N LYS A 96 -17.47 -0.47 -7.53
CA LYS A 96 -17.82 -0.88 -8.90
C LYS A 96 -16.71 -1.70 -9.56
N ASP A 97 -15.45 -1.41 -9.26
CA ASP A 97 -14.34 -2.23 -9.74
C ASP A 97 -14.31 -3.57 -9.02
N VAL A 98 -14.60 -3.61 -7.71
CA VAL A 98 -14.73 -4.86 -6.96
C VAL A 98 -15.83 -5.74 -7.54
N GLU A 99 -17.00 -5.17 -7.80
CA GLU A 99 -18.10 -5.88 -8.46
C GLU A 99 -17.69 -6.41 -9.84
N ARG A 100 -17.03 -5.59 -10.67
CA ARG A 100 -16.53 -6.01 -11.99
C ARG A 100 -15.53 -7.16 -11.86
N LEU A 101 -14.53 -7.03 -11.00
CA LEU A 101 -13.51 -8.05 -10.77
C LEU A 101 -14.10 -9.35 -10.23
N ASN A 102 -15.13 -9.26 -9.39
CA ASN A 102 -15.82 -10.43 -8.87
C ASN A 102 -16.60 -11.17 -9.97
N ASN A 103 -17.36 -10.43 -10.78
CA ASN A 103 -18.11 -10.98 -11.91
C ASN A 103 -17.20 -11.63 -12.96
N ASP A 104 -16.01 -11.05 -13.17
CA ASP A 104 -15.00 -11.57 -14.10
C ASP A 104 -14.17 -12.72 -13.49
N GLY A 105 -14.39 -13.11 -12.24
CA GLY A 105 -13.63 -14.16 -11.55
C GLY A 105 -12.17 -13.79 -11.25
N LYS A 106 -11.83 -12.51 -11.27
CA LYS A 106 -10.46 -11.99 -11.10
C LYS A 106 -10.15 -11.49 -9.71
N LEU A 107 -11.16 -11.25 -8.88
CA LEU A 107 -11.01 -10.60 -7.56
C LEU A 107 -9.94 -11.27 -6.67
N ALA A 108 -9.80 -12.60 -6.73
CA ALA A 108 -8.78 -13.33 -5.97
C ALA A 108 -7.34 -12.87 -6.30
N ASN A 109 -7.06 -12.52 -7.55
CA ASN A 109 -5.73 -12.03 -7.97
C ASN A 109 -5.46 -10.59 -7.46
N TYR A 110 -6.48 -9.87 -6.97
CA TYR A 110 -6.37 -8.50 -6.49
C TYR A 110 -6.32 -8.40 -4.96
N ALA A 111 -6.14 -9.52 -4.25
CA ALA A 111 -6.17 -9.55 -2.78
C ALA A 111 -5.16 -8.58 -2.10
N ALA A 112 -4.04 -8.29 -2.76
CA ALA A 112 -3.03 -7.33 -2.30
C ALA A 112 -2.93 -6.06 -3.16
N THR A 113 -3.79 -5.93 -4.18
CA THR A 113 -3.77 -4.82 -5.13
C THR A 113 -4.84 -3.80 -4.77
N HIS A 114 -4.46 -2.52 -4.73
CA HIS A 114 -5.32 -1.44 -4.24
C HIS A 114 -5.66 -0.40 -5.32
N ASP A 115 -4.97 -0.43 -6.45
CA ASP A 115 -5.15 0.47 -7.59
C ASP A 115 -5.44 -0.36 -8.85
N ILE A 116 -6.23 0.19 -9.78
CA ILE A 116 -6.63 -0.46 -11.04
C ILE A 116 -6.70 0.55 -12.19
N GLY A 117 -6.42 0.13 -13.41
CA GLY A 117 -6.57 0.91 -14.64
C GLY A 117 -8.01 1.39 -14.85
N LYS A 118 -8.18 2.70 -15.03
CA LYS A 118 -9.50 3.34 -15.17
C LYS A 118 -9.85 3.72 -16.60
N LEU A 119 -8.84 4.00 -17.42
CA LEU A 119 -9.00 4.49 -18.79
C LEU A 119 -7.86 3.97 -19.68
N GLY A 120 -8.02 4.10 -20.99
CA GLY A 120 -6.95 3.93 -21.97
C GLY A 120 -6.35 2.53 -21.99
N ILE A 121 -5.07 2.47 -22.36
CA ILE A 121 -4.24 1.27 -22.36
C ILE A 121 -4.19 0.64 -20.97
N GLU A 122 -4.09 1.43 -19.91
CA GLU A 122 -4.05 0.93 -18.52
C GLU A 122 -5.26 0.05 -18.21
N ARG A 123 -6.47 0.51 -18.53
CA ARG A 123 -7.69 -0.28 -18.32
C ARG A 123 -7.84 -1.43 -19.31
N TYR A 124 -7.51 -1.20 -20.58
CA TYR A 124 -7.73 -2.20 -21.63
C TYR A 124 -6.82 -3.41 -21.46
N TYR A 125 -5.56 -3.18 -21.08
CA TYR A 125 -4.56 -4.22 -20.85
C TYR A 125 -4.36 -4.56 -19.38
N GLU A 126 -5.27 -4.16 -18.49
CA GLU A 126 -5.18 -4.36 -17.04
C GLU A 126 -4.79 -5.80 -16.69
N ASP A 127 -5.44 -6.81 -17.28
CA ASP A 127 -5.17 -8.22 -16.95
C ASP A 127 -3.71 -8.64 -17.25
N VAL A 128 -3.10 -8.03 -18.26
CA VAL A 128 -1.72 -8.31 -18.67
C VAL A 128 -0.73 -7.45 -17.87
N LEU A 129 -1.11 -6.21 -17.56
CA LEU A 129 -0.31 -5.23 -16.82
C LEU A 129 -0.33 -5.43 -15.30
N HIS A 130 -1.34 -6.12 -14.77
CA HIS A 130 -1.44 -6.44 -13.35
C HIS A 130 -0.48 -7.57 -12.95
N GLY A 131 -0.31 -8.57 -13.81
CA GLY A 131 0.47 -9.77 -13.49
C GLY A 131 -0.25 -10.71 -12.52
N GLN A 132 0.51 -11.61 -11.88
CA GLN A 132 -0.01 -12.57 -10.91
C GLN A 132 0.50 -12.28 -9.51
N THR A 133 -0.43 -12.17 -8.57
CA THR A 133 -0.12 -11.94 -7.15
C THR A 133 0.49 -13.19 -6.53
N GLY A 134 1.62 -13.00 -5.83
CA GLY A 134 2.27 -14.02 -5.02
C GLY A 134 1.68 -14.09 -3.61
N TYR A 135 2.26 -14.92 -2.75
CA TYR A 135 1.86 -14.99 -1.34
C TYR A 135 3.02 -15.41 -0.44
N GLU A 136 2.89 -15.10 0.83
CA GLU A 136 3.84 -15.45 1.88
C GLU A 136 3.13 -16.22 2.99
N GLU A 137 3.77 -17.28 3.49
CA GLU A 137 3.37 -17.97 4.70
C GLU A 137 4.20 -17.43 5.85
N VAL A 138 3.53 -16.76 6.80
CA VAL A 138 4.17 -16.09 7.94
C VAL A 138 3.71 -16.66 9.27
N GLU A 139 4.65 -16.87 10.18
CA GLU A 139 4.40 -17.28 11.56
C GLU A 139 4.03 -16.05 12.39
N VAL A 140 2.87 -16.10 13.08
CA VAL A 140 2.35 -14.99 13.90
C VAL A 140 2.25 -15.37 15.37
N ASN A 141 2.51 -14.41 16.27
CA ASN A 141 2.32 -14.61 17.71
C ASN A 141 0.85 -14.49 18.15
N ASN A 142 0.57 -14.69 19.44
CA ASN A 142 -0.76 -14.57 20.04
C ASN A 142 -1.42 -13.17 19.89
N ARG A 143 -0.65 -12.12 19.56
CA ARG A 143 -1.14 -10.77 19.27
C ARG A 143 -1.24 -10.50 17.75
N GLY A 144 -1.06 -11.54 16.93
CA GLY A 144 -1.11 -11.45 15.46
C GLY A 144 0.06 -10.70 14.83
N ARG A 145 1.18 -10.55 15.53
CA ARG A 145 2.40 -9.92 14.99
C ARG A 145 3.24 -10.96 14.27
N VAL A 146 3.78 -10.62 13.10
CA VAL A 146 4.67 -11.50 12.33
C VAL A 146 5.99 -11.69 13.06
N ILE A 147 6.39 -12.95 13.27
CA ILE A 147 7.65 -13.35 13.91
C ILE A 147 8.68 -13.73 12.84
N ARG A 148 8.26 -14.51 11.85
CA ARG A 148 9.14 -15.10 10.85
C ARG A 148 8.37 -15.46 9.59
N GLN A 149 9.05 -15.39 8.44
CA GLN A 149 8.57 -15.88 7.16
C GLN A 149 8.98 -17.36 7.00
N LEU A 150 8.02 -18.23 6.71
CA LEU A 150 8.24 -19.67 6.52
C LEU A 150 8.44 -20.03 5.05
N LYS A 151 7.66 -19.39 4.18
CA LYS A 151 7.69 -19.64 2.73
C LYS A 151 7.28 -18.40 1.97
N GLU A 152 7.85 -18.26 0.79
CA GLU A 152 7.50 -17.22 -0.18
C GLU A 152 7.20 -17.86 -1.53
N VAL A 153 6.10 -17.45 -2.15
CA VAL A 153 5.87 -17.63 -3.57
C VAL A 153 5.84 -16.22 -4.17
N PRO A 154 6.91 -15.80 -4.86
CA PRO A 154 7.03 -14.42 -5.31
C PRO A 154 5.98 -14.10 -6.38
N PRO A 155 5.51 -12.84 -6.44
CA PRO A 155 4.60 -12.40 -7.50
C PRO A 155 5.27 -12.48 -8.87
N GLN A 156 4.48 -12.79 -9.90
CA GLN A 156 4.96 -12.71 -11.28
C GLN A 156 4.66 -11.33 -11.82
N ALA A 157 5.73 -10.55 -12.04
CA ALA A 157 5.65 -9.24 -12.66
C ALA A 157 5.02 -9.34 -14.05
N ASP A 158 4.31 -8.28 -14.42
CA ASP A 158 3.73 -8.08 -15.72
C ASP A 158 4.79 -8.05 -16.83
N ARG A 159 4.33 -8.26 -18.08
CA ARG A 159 5.19 -8.11 -19.27
C ARG A 159 5.34 -6.62 -19.64
N THR A 160 5.77 -5.76 -18.71
CA THR A 160 6.12 -4.36 -18.97
C THR A 160 7.49 -4.29 -19.65
N ARG A 161 7.56 -4.57 -20.95
CA ARG A 161 8.73 -4.20 -21.77
C ARG A 161 8.50 -2.97 -22.65
N TYR A 162 7.28 -2.45 -22.73
CA TYR A 162 6.93 -1.44 -23.74
C TYR A 162 6.14 -0.21 -23.23
N LEU A 163 5.78 -0.11 -21.95
CA LEU A 163 5.17 1.09 -21.39
C LEU A 163 6.23 1.88 -20.58
N PRO A 164 6.34 3.21 -20.76
CA PRO A 164 7.27 4.05 -20.01
C PRO A 164 6.76 4.19 -18.57
N ASP A 165 7.03 3.18 -17.77
CA ASP A 165 6.59 3.12 -16.39
C ASP A 165 7.80 3.01 -15.47
N ALA A 166 8.27 4.17 -15.04
CA ALA A 166 9.21 4.25 -13.94
C ALA A 166 8.38 4.15 -12.65
N GLY A 167 8.03 2.93 -12.25
CA GLY A 167 7.32 2.70 -10.99
C GLY A 167 8.12 3.24 -9.81
N SER A 168 7.79 4.43 -9.34
CA SER A 168 8.42 5.01 -8.15
C SER A 168 7.84 4.32 -6.92
N GLN A 169 8.70 3.78 -6.05
CA GLN A 169 8.25 3.30 -4.76
C GLN A 169 7.96 4.51 -3.87
N THR A 170 6.73 4.61 -3.36
CA THR A 170 6.40 5.56 -2.29
C THR A 170 6.29 4.80 -0.99
N PRO A 171 7.27 4.93 -0.08
CA PRO A 171 7.18 4.33 1.23
C PRO A 171 6.11 5.04 2.06
N ALA A 172 5.39 4.25 2.84
CA ALA A 172 4.34 4.69 3.74
C ALA A 172 4.46 3.90 5.04
N ILE A 173 4.26 4.57 6.16
CA ILE A 173 4.18 3.93 7.47
C ILE A 173 2.72 3.68 7.75
N TYR A 174 2.49 2.41 8.01
CA TYR A 174 1.28 1.86 8.54
C TYR A 174 1.59 1.58 9.99
#